data_AF-A0A1G5J2P4-F1
#
_entry.id   AF-A0A1G5J2P4-F1
#
_cell.length_a   1.000
_cell.length_b   1.000
_cell.length_c   1.000
_cell.angle_alpha   90.00
_cell.angle_beta   90.00
_cell.angle_gamma   90.00
#
_symmetry.space_group_name_H-M   'P 1'
#
loop_
_entity.id
_entity.type
_entity.pdbx_description
1 polymer ?
#
loop_
_entity_poly.entity_id
_entity_poly.type
_entity_poly.pdbx_seq_one_letter_code
_entity_poly.pdbx_strand_id
1 'polypeptide(L)'
;MYSHDFQDLMDRFHRMIPANVMLKDKKEIRGYISAMDVRSGLFSMIGLTVDEFHDDLAISDVIAVEDIDYPIAAGKSFYIYVDDERGGHPEKDNEIIVKSVKEAQHVIEKCREEGADIECIDLDHDLGNYEPFGGDAINLVYYLIENELFYPIALHTANSTGHDNMKQVIERYWPEEDV
;
A
#
# COMPACT_ATOMS: atom_id res chain seq x y z
N MET A 1 -24.99 15.81 4.55
CA MET A 1 -24.84 14.39 4.15
C MET A 1 -25.14 14.32 2.67
N TYR A 2 -24.16 14.74 1.86
CA TYR A 2 -24.23 14.59 0.41
C TYR A 2 -23.47 13.31 0.10
N SER A 3 -24.18 12.27 -0.33
CA SER A 3 -23.55 11.19 -1.09
C SER A 3 -23.45 11.73 -2.50
N HIS A 4 -22.26 12.15 -2.94
CA HIS A 4 -22.11 12.55 -4.33
C HIS A 4 -22.09 11.27 -5.18
N ASP A 5 -23.07 11.16 -6.08
CA ASP A 5 -23.10 10.08 -7.07
C ASP A 5 -21.82 10.15 -7.91
N PHE A 6 -21.18 9.01 -8.15
CA PHE A 6 -19.96 8.87 -8.94
C PHE A 6 -20.05 9.63 -10.27
N GLN A 7 -21.25 9.68 -10.85
CA GLN A 7 -21.54 10.40 -12.08
C GLN A 7 -21.31 11.93 -11.99
N ASP A 8 -21.59 12.56 -10.85
CA ASP A 8 -21.35 14.00 -10.65
C ASP A 8 -19.84 14.30 -10.55
N LEU A 9 -19.07 13.39 -9.94
CA LEU A 9 -17.61 13.48 -9.90
C LEU A 9 -17.01 13.36 -11.32
N MET A 10 -17.52 12.41 -12.11
CA MET A 10 -17.13 12.23 -13.52
C MET A 10 -17.36 13.50 -14.34
N ASP A 11 -18.55 14.09 -14.22
CA ASP A 11 -18.93 15.30 -14.95
C ASP A 11 -18.05 16.50 -14.55
N ARG A 12 -17.64 16.59 -13.28
CA ARG A 12 -16.68 17.62 -12.82
C ARG A 12 -15.28 17.38 -13.40
N PHE A 13 -14.81 16.14 -13.40
CA PHE A 13 -13.48 15.80 -13.91
C PHE A 13 -13.36 16.00 -15.43
N HIS A 14 -14.36 15.60 -16.21
CA HIS A 14 -14.40 15.77 -17.66
C HIS A 14 -14.46 17.24 -18.11
N ARG A 15 -14.95 18.15 -17.26
CA ARG A 15 -14.92 19.60 -17.52
C ARG A 15 -13.52 20.22 -17.39
N MET A 16 -12.57 19.51 -16.79
CA MET A 16 -11.25 20.06 -16.44
C MET A 16 -10.09 19.43 -17.21
N ILE A 17 -10.31 18.29 -17.86
CA ILE A 17 -9.36 17.68 -18.78
C ILE A 17 -9.60 18.19 -20.21
N PRO A 18 -8.57 18.20 -21.08
CA PRO A 18 -8.76 18.55 -22.49
C PRO A 18 -9.89 17.72 -23.12
N ALA A 19 -10.77 18.35 -23.90
CA ALA A 19 -11.98 17.70 -24.44
C ALA A 19 -11.72 16.46 -25.33
N ASN A 20 -10.47 16.24 -25.74
CA ASN A 20 -10.01 15.05 -26.46
C ASN A 20 -9.62 13.89 -25.54
N VAL A 21 -9.63 14.08 -24.21
CA VAL A 21 -9.40 13.06 -23.20
C VAL A 21 -10.77 12.63 -22.68
N MET A 22 -11.16 11.39 -22.99
CA MET A 22 -12.43 10.78 -22.57
C MET A 22 -12.11 9.61 -21.65
N LEU A 23 -12.30 9.81 -20.35
CA LEU A 23 -12.06 8.79 -19.33
C LEU A 23 -13.37 8.08 -19.02
N LYS A 24 -13.41 6.77 -19.22
CA LYS A 24 -14.68 6.02 -19.30
C LYS A 24 -15.02 5.27 -18.02
N ASP A 25 -14.02 5.06 -17.17
CA ASP A 25 -14.15 4.31 -15.94
C ASP A 25 -13.15 4.80 -14.88
N LYS A 26 -13.31 4.27 -13.66
CA LYS A 26 -12.44 4.57 -12.51
C LYS A 26 -10.96 4.27 -12.80
N LYS A 27 -10.66 3.27 -13.63
CA LYS A 27 -9.29 2.83 -13.95
C LYS A 27 -8.57 3.81 -14.88
N GLU A 28 -9.25 4.35 -15.88
CA GLU A 28 -8.68 5.38 -16.76
C GLU A 28 -8.42 6.70 -16.01
N ILE A 29 -9.30 7.07 -15.09
CA ILE A 29 -9.11 8.24 -14.20
C ILE A 29 -7.89 8.07 -13.31
N ARG A 30 -7.75 6.88 -12.72
CA ARG A 30 -6.58 6.50 -11.91
C ARG A 30 -5.27 6.67 -12.67
N GLY A 31 -5.22 6.17 -13.91
CA GLY A 31 -4.02 6.30 -14.75
C GLY A 31 -3.70 7.76 -15.07
N TYR A 32 -4.74 8.58 -15.30
CA TYR A 32 -4.59 9.99 -15.62
C TYR A 32 -4.11 10.82 -14.41
N ILE A 33 -4.71 10.63 -13.23
CA ILE A 33 -4.32 11.35 -11.99
C ILE A 33 -2.90 10.97 -11.56
N SER A 34 -2.54 9.69 -11.65
CA SER A 34 -1.21 9.19 -11.27
C SER A 34 -0.10 9.75 -12.17
N ALA A 35 -0.41 10.02 -13.44
CA ALA A 35 0.54 10.58 -14.41
C ALA A 35 0.72 12.11 -14.28
N MET A 36 -0.13 12.81 -13.53
CA MET A 36 -0.17 14.27 -13.50
C MET A 36 0.68 14.93 -12.39
N ASP A 37 1.42 14.18 -11.56
CA ASP A 37 2.21 14.69 -10.42
C ASP A 37 1.47 15.82 -9.67
N VAL A 38 0.24 15.50 -9.23
CA VAL A 38 -0.74 16.50 -8.84
C VAL A 38 -0.42 17.06 -7.45
N ARG A 39 0.53 17.98 -7.42
CA ARG A 39 0.76 18.89 -6.29
C ARG A 39 -0.53 19.65 -6.03
N SER A 40 -1.18 19.38 -4.90
CA SER A 40 -2.12 20.16 -4.06
C SER A 40 -3.14 21.16 -4.67
N GLY A 41 -2.89 21.79 -5.82
CA GLY A 41 -3.75 22.79 -6.46
C GLY A 41 -4.95 22.24 -7.23
N LEU A 42 -4.93 20.98 -7.69
CA LEU A 42 -6.07 20.40 -8.42
C LEU A 42 -7.29 20.20 -7.50
N PHE A 43 -7.06 19.73 -6.27
CA PHE A 43 -8.10 19.53 -5.25
C PHE A 43 -8.82 20.86 -4.92
N SER A 44 -8.06 21.93 -4.75
CA SER A 44 -8.59 23.30 -4.59
C SER A 44 -9.45 23.77 -5.77
N MET A 45 -9.16 23.34 -7.01
CA MET A 45 -9.90 23.76 -8.21
C MET A 45 -11.21 23.00 -8.43
N ILE A 46 -11.30 21.73 -8.03
CA ILE A 46 -12.53 20.92 -8.09
C ILE A 46 -13.47 21.16 -6.90
N GLY A 47 -13.06 22.00 -5.95
CA GLY A 47 -13.85 22.31 -4.76
C GLY A 47 -13.99 21.12 -3.81
N LEU A 48 -13.02 20.19 -3.84
CA LEU A 48 -12.95 19.07 -2.91
C LEU A 48 -11.74 19.26 -2.00
N THR A 49 -11.93 19.04 -0.70
CA THR A 49 -10.79 18.80 0.19
C THR A 49 -10.20 17.42 -0.10
N VAL A 50 -8.94 17.20 0.32
CA VAL A 50 -8.32 15.86 0.26
C VAL A 50 -9.21 14.86 1.00
N ASP A 51 -9.77 15.27 2.14
CA ASP A 51 -10.71 14.46 2.95
C ASP A 51 -12.03 14.15 2.22
N GLU A 52 -12.62 15.11 1.50
CA GLU A 52 -13.87 14.88 0.72
C GLU A 52 -13.64 13.96 -0.49
N PHE A 53 -12.47 14.05 -1.12
CA PHE A 53 -12.08 13.10 -2.17
C PHE A 53 -11.86 11.69 -1.59
N HIS A 54 -11.33 11.60 -0.38
CA HIS A 54 -11.08 10.36 0.34
C HIS A 54 -12.35 9.67 0.90
N ASP A 55 -13.40 10.43 1.19
CA ASP A 55 -14.69 9.91 1.66
C ASP A 55 -15.59 9.44 0.49
N ASP A 56 -15.62 10.16 -0.64
CA ASP A 56 -16.45 9.79 -1.81
C ASP A 56 -15.76 8.77 -2.75
N LEU A 57 -14.42 8.71 -2.74
CA LEU A 57 -13.60 7.62 -3.26
C LEU A 57 -12.79 7.11 -2.09
N ALA A 58 -13.31 6.11 -1.37
CA ALA A 58 -12.62 5.48 -0.25
C ALA A 58 -11.12 5.38 -0.56
N ILE A 59 -10.24 5.86 0.32
CA ILE A 59 -8.77 5.79 0.16
C ILE A 59 -8.32 4.37 -0.25
N SER A 60 -9.04 3.36 0.22
CA SER A 60 -8.91 1.96 -0.16
C SER A 60 -9.06 1.67 -1.66
N ASP A 61 -9.84 2.48 -2.39
CA ASP A 61 -10.14 2.34 -3.82
C ASP A 61 -9.16 3.12 -4.72
N VAL A 62 -8.39 4.06 -4.15
CA VAL A 62 -7.48 4.96 -4.89
C VAL A 62 -6.07 4.35 -5.02
N ILE A 63 -5.70 3.46 -4.10
CA ILE A 63 -4.49 2.64 -4.20
C ILE A 63 -4.90 1.32 -4.84
N ALA A 64 -4.80 1.18 -6.15
CA ALA A 64 -4.84 -0.19 -6.65
C ALA A 64 -3.49 -0.87 -6.42
N VAL A 65 -3.39 -1.46 -5.23
CA VAL A 65 -3.18 -2.91 -5.14
C VAL A 65 -3.95 -3.51 -6.32
N GLU A 66 -3.28 -4.20 -7.25
CA GLU A 66 -4.03 -5.02 -8.22
C GLU A 66 -5.08 -5.81 -7.42
N ASP A 67 -6.28 -6.11 -7.94
CA ASP A 67 -7.30 -6.95 -7.27
C ASP A 67 -6.72 -8.36 -7.04
N ILE A 68 -5.73 -8.48 -6.17
CA ILE A 68 -5.07 -9.67 -5.72
C ILE A 68 -5.89 -10.05 -4.51
N ASP A 69 -6.81 -10.98 -4.74
CA ASP A 69 -7.56 -11.61 -3.67
C ASP A 69 -6.60 -12.47 -2.86
N TYR A 70 -5.92 -11.85 -1.89
CA TYR A 70 -5.14 -12.57 -0.90
C TYR A 70 -6.12 -13.43 -0.10
N PRO A 71 -5.89 -14.76 0.01
CA PRO A 71 -6.79 -15.71 0.66
C PRO A 71 -6.72 -15.61 2.20
N ILE A 72 -6.80 -14.38 2.71
CA ILE A 72 -6.74 -14.03 4.12
C ILE A 72 -8.08 -14.41 4.76
N ALA A 73 -8.02 -15.19 5.83
CA ALA A 73 -9.19 -15.65 6.54
C ALA A 73 -8.88 -15.81 8.04
N ALA A 74 -9.90 -15.62 8.87
CA ALA A 74 -9.80 -15.77 10.33
C ALA A 74 -9.16 -17.10 10.76
N GLY A 75 -8.25 -17.03 11.74
CA GLY A 75 -7.56 -18.19 12.30
C GLY A 75 -6.55 -18.85 11.36
N LYS A 76 -6.21 -18.19 10.25
CA LYS A 76 -5.02 -18.49 9.45
C LYS A 76 -3.85 -17.64 9.93
N SER A 77 -2.64 -18.08 9.60
CA SER A 77 -1.42 -17.35 9.87
C SER A 77 -0.60 -17.26 8.60
N PHE A 78 -0.07 -16.08 8.29
CA PHE A 78 0.58 -15.80 7.00
C PHE A 78 2.03 -15.35 7.15
N TYR A 79 2.84 -15.74 6.16
CA TYR A 79 4.20 -15.25 5.97
C TYR A 79 4.19 -14.25 4.81
N ILE A 80 4.59 -13.00 5.04
CA ILE A 80 4.53 -11.92 4.05
C ILE A 80 5.93 -11.64 3.52
N TYR A 81 6.14 -11.81 2.22
CA TYR A 81 7.35 -11.40 1.50
C TYR A 81 7.12 -10.04 0.84
N VAL A 82 7.98 -9.06 1.13
CA VAL A 82 7.99 -7.76 0.47
C VAL A 82 9.19 -7.72 -0.47
N ASP A 83 8.95 -7.98 -1.75
CA ASP A 83 9.99 -8.22 -2.77
C ASP A 83 9.43 -7.89 -4.17
N ASP A 84 10.09 -6.99 -4.91
CA ASP A 84 9.66 -6.59 -6.25
C ASP A 84 10.20 -7.50 -7.38
N GLU A 85 11.24 -8.29 -7.12
CA GLU A 85 11.88 -9.18 -8.08
C GLU A 85 11.32 -10.61 -8.03
N ARG A 86 10.82 -11.07 -6.88
CA ARG A 86 10.25 -12.40 -6.70
C ARG A 86 8.94 -12.53 -7.49
N GLY A 87 9.07 -12.78 -8.79
CA GLY A 87 7.97 -12.99 -9.75
C GLY A 87 7.23 -14.33 -9.59
N GLY A 88 7.36 -14.99 -8.44
CA GLY A 88 6.79 -16.29 -8.16
C GLY A 88 5.44 -16.17 -7.46
N HIS A 89 4.50 -17.04 -7.82
CA HIS A 89 3.37 -17.35 -6.96
C HIS A 89 3.88 -17.85 -5.60
N PRO A 90 3.16 -17.59 -4.50
CA PRO A 90 3.56 -18.10 -3.19
C PRO A 90 3.82 -19.61 -3.24
N GLU A 91 4.91 -20.06 -2.64
CA GLU A 91 5.29 -21.48 -2.67
C GLU A 91 4.38 -22.31 -1.76
N LYS A 92 3.75 -21.66 -0.78
CA LYS A 92 2.79 -22.23 0.16
C LYS A 92 1.50 -21.43 0.20
N ASP A 93 0.40 -22.10 0.53
CA ASP A 93 -0.93 -21.49 0.65
C ASP A 93 -1.02 -20.36 1.69
N ASN A 94 -0.06 -20.30 2.62
CA ASN A 94 0.02 -19.28 3.67
C ASN A 94 1.11 -18.22 3.42
N GLU A 95 1.68 -18.17 2.22
CA GLU A 95 2.62 -17.13 1.84
C GLU A 95 1.90 -16.05 1.03
N ILE A 96 2.23 -14.80 1.31
CA ILE A 96 1.74 -13.63 0.58
C ILE A 96 2.95 -12.88 0.07
N ILE A 97 2.99 -12.61 -1.23
CA ILE A 97 4.07 -11.83 -1.86
C ILE A 97 3.48 -10.50 -2.30
N VAL A 98 4.07 -9.42 -1.81
CA VAL A 98 3.72 -8.03 -2.13
C VAL A 98 4.95 -7.32 -2.68
N LYS A 99 4.73 -6.33 -3.54
CA LYS A 99 5.83 -5.69 -4.31
C LYS A 99 6.13 -4.27 -3.86
N SER A 100 5.37 -3.75 -2.89
CA SER A 100 5.54 -2.39 -2.39
C SER A 100 5.15 -2.27 -0.92
N VAL A 101 5.63 -1.23 -0.27
CA VAL A 101 5.25 -0.88 1.11
C VAL A 101 3.74 -0.69 1.23
N LYS A 102 3.08 -0.06 0.24
CA LYS A 102 1.63 0.15 0.26
C LYS A 102 0.83 -1.14 0.20
N GLU A 103 1.24 -2.08 -0.66
CA GLU A 103 0.61 -3.41 -0.71
C GLU A 103 0.79 -4.17 0.60
N ALA A 104 1.98 -4.08 1.21
CA ALA A 104 2.25 -4.68 2.51
C ALA A 104 1.34 -4.10 3.61
N GLN A 105 1.21 -2.77 3.68
CA GLN A 105 0.31 -2.09 4.62
C GLN A 105 -1.14 -2.58 4.46
N HIS A 106 -1.63 -2.65 3.21
CA HIS A 106 -2.97 -3.15 2.93
C HIS A 106 -3.18 -4.60 3.38
N VAL A 107 -2.22 -5.50 3.10
CA VAL A 107 -2.28 -6.90 3.55
C VAL A 107 -2.28 -6.98 5.07
N ILE A 108 -1.45 -6.20 5.75
CA ILE A 108 -1.38 -6.16 7.22
C ILE A 108 -2.73 -5.71 7.81
N GLU A 109 -3.32 -4.64 7.25
CA GLU A 109 -4.64 -4.16 7.67
C GLU A 109 -5.72 -5.21 7.45
N LYS A 110 -5.76 -5.85 6.28
CA LYS A 110 -6.71 -6.93 5.97
C LYS A 110 -6.55 -8.12 6.90
N CYS A 111 -5.32 -8.55 7.22
CA CYS A 111 -5.10 -9.61 8.22
C CYS A 111 -5.71 -9.23 9.58
N ARG A 112 -5.55 -7.99 10.03
CA ARG A 112 -6.10 -7.52 11.30
C ARG A 112 -7.63 -7.47 11.28
N GLU A 113 -8.23 -6.98 10.20
CA GLU A 113 -9.68 -6.90 10.02
C GLU A 113 -10.33 -8.29 10.01
N GLU A 114 -9.70 -9.25 9.33
CA GLU A 114 -10.19 -10.62 9.20
C GLU A 114 -9.81 -11.53 10.38
N GLY A 115 -9.00 -11.05 11.33
CA GLY A 115 -8.53 -11.86 12.47
C GLY A 115 -7.59 -13.00 12.05
N ALA A 116 -6.76 -12.75 11.05
CA ALA A 116 -5.64 -13.60 10.68
C ALA A 116 -4.35 -13.14 11.37
N ASP A 117 -3.50 -14.09 11.72
CA ASP A 117 -2.19 -13.83 12.32
C ASP A 117 -1.12 -13.60 11.22
N ILE A 118 -0.05 -12.90 11.59
CA ILE A 118 1.13 -12.71 10.74
C ILE A 118 2.31 -13.36 11.44
N GLU A 119 2.84 -14.44 10.85
CA GLU A 119 3.97 -15.20 11.39
C GLU A 119 5.27 -14.42 11.25
N CYS A 120 5.46 -13.78 10.09
CA CYS A 120 6.65 -13.02 9.79
C CYS A 120 6.42 -12.07 8.60
N ILE A 121 7.13 -10.95 8.61
CA ILE A 121 7.28 -10.05 7.47
C ILE A 121 8.75 -10.09 7.04
N ASP A 122 9.02 -10.56 5.83
CA ASP A 122 10.35 -10.70 5.26
C ASP A 122 10.59 -9.61 4.21
N LEU A 123 11.62 -8.80 4.41
CA LEU A 123 11.83 -7.54 3.66
C LEU A 123 13.06 -7.59 2.75
N ASP A 124 12.85 -7.29 1.47
CA ASP A 124 13.88 -6.69 0.63
C ASP A 124 13.86 -5.18 0.81
N HIS A 125 15.04 -4.56 0.94
CA HIS A 125 15.20 -3.13 1.17
C HIS A 125 14.78 -2.32 -0.06
N ASP A 126 15.29 -2.71 -1.23
CA ASP A 126 15.20 -1.93 -2.46
C ASP A 126 14.08 -2.49 -3.34
N LEU A 127 12.86 -1.97 -3.23
CA LEU A 127 11.71 -2.41 -4.04
C LEU A 127 11.68 -1.70 -5.41
N GLY A 128 12.87 -1.53 -5.99
CA GLY A 128 13.22 -0.92 -7.27
C GLY A 128 12.10 -0.16 -7.99
N ASN A 129 11.38 -0.85 -8.89
CA ASN A 129 10.41 -0.25 -9.82
C ASN A 129 9.17 0.35 -9.14
N TYR A 130 9.01 0.13 -7.83
CA TYR A 130 7.88 0.59 -7.03
C TYR A 130 8.22 1.82 -6.17
N GLU A 131 9.30 2.56 -6.48
CA GLU A 131 9.65 3.86 -5.87
C GLU A 131 8.43 4.79 -5.64
N PRO A 132 7.51 4.99 -6.61
CA PRO A 132 6.32 5.84 -6.42
C PRO A 132 5.29 5.32 -5.40
N PHE A 133 5.39 4.04 -5.03
CA PHE A 133 4.47 3.33 -4.13
C PHE A 133 5.15 2.92 -2.81
N GLY A 134 6.31 3.51 -2.50
CA GLY A 134 7.13 3.16 -1.35
C GLY A 134 8.16 2.11 -1.73
N GLY A 135 9.16 2.52 -2.52
CA GLY A 135 10.23 1.65 -3.01
C GLY A 135 11.34 1.33 -2.01
N ASP A 136 11.22 1.80 -0.77
CA ASP A 136 12.19 1.57 0.29
C ASP A 136 11.47 0.95 1.49
N ALA A 137 11.74 -0.32 1.76
CA ALA A 137 11.05 -1.10 2.76
C ALA A 137 11.34 -0.65 4.20
N ILE A 138 12.36 0.18 4.44
CA ILE A 138 12.54 0.79 5.78
C ILE A 138 11.32 1.62 6.20
N ASN A 139 10.58 2.17 5.23
CA ASN A 139 9.36 2.92 5.50
C ASN A 139 8.24 2.01 6.04
N LEU A 140 8.22 0.73 5.68
CA LEU A 140 7.30 -0.23 6.29
C LEU A 140 7.68 -0.49 7.76
N VAL A 141 8.98 -0.59 8.07
CA VAL A 141 9.45 -0.74 9.47
C VAL A 141 9.01 0.46 10.32
N TYR A 142 9.14 1.69 9.81
CA TYR A 142 8.65 2.87 10.51
C TYR A 142 7.13 2.88 10.69
N TYR A 143 6.37 2.52 9.66
CA TYR A 143 4.91 2.38 9.77
C TYR A 143 4.51 1.38 10.87
N LEU A 144 5.19 0.23 10.94
CA LEU A 144 4.96 -0.78 11.97
C LEU A 144 5.20 -0.22 13.38
N ILE A 145 6.31 0.51 13.57
CA ILE A 145 6.65 1.17 14.84
C ILE A 145 5.59 2.22 15.22
N GLU A 146 5.21 3.08 14.28
CA GLU A 146 4.22 4.15 14.50
C GLU A 146 2.85 3.63 14.92
N ASN A 147 2.51 2.40 14.51
CA ASN A 147 1.24 1.74 14.82
C ASN A 147 1.38 0.67 15.92
N GLU A 148 2.54 0.58 16.59
CA GLU A 148 2.83 -0.41 17.64
C GLU A 148 2.60 -1.87 17.19
N LEU A 149 2.94 -2.17 15.93
CA LEU A 149 2.79 -3.48 15.29
C LEU A 149 4.13 -4.23 15.25
N PHE A 150 4.40 -5.03 16.27
CA PHE A 150 5.69 -5.70 16.46
C PHE A 150 5.69 -7.17 15.98
N TYR A 151 5.43 -7.40 14.70
CA TYR A 151 5.53 -8.73 14.10
C TYR A 151 6.99 -9.20 13.98
N PRO A 152 7.28 -10.51 13.97
CA PRO A 152 8.62 -10.99 13.64
C PRO A 152 9.07 -10.49 12.26
N ILE A 153 10.28 -9.91 12.18
CA ILE A 153 10.85 -9.42 10.91
C ILE A 153 12.05 -10.26 10.49
N ALA A 154 12.04 -10.67 9.23
CA ALA A 154 13.21 -11.19 8.51
C ALA A 154 13.68 -10.18 7.47
N LEU A 155 14.97 -10.19 7.15
CA LEU A 155 15.57 -9.33 6.13
C LEU A 155 16.26 -10.23 5.09
N HIS A 156 15.73 -10.28 3.88
CA HIS A 156 16.29 -11.04 2.76
C HIS A 156 16.94 -10.15 1.69
N THR A 157 17.18 -8.88 2.00
CA THR A 157 17.83 -7.94 1.09
C THR A 157 19.29 -8.27 0.79
N ALA A 158 19.70 -8.06 -0.46
CA ALA A 158 21.09 -8.11 -0.87
C ALA A 158 21.85 -6.78 -0.60
N ASN A 159 21.14 -5.68 -0.31
CA ASN A 159 21.75 -4.40 0.00
C ASN A 159 22.26 -4.39 1.45
N SER A 160 23.56 -4.54 1.64
CA SER A 160 24.16 -4.58 2.98
C SER A 160 23.94 -3.30 3.81
N THR A 161 23.91 -2.13 3.16
CA THR A 161 23.66 -0.86 3.86
C THR A 161 22.20 -0.75 4.30
N GLY A 162 21.29 -1.11 3.39
CA GLY A 162 19.86 -1.15 3.68
C GLY A 162 19.51 -2.16 4.77
N HIS A 163 20.13 -3.34 4.72
CA HIS A 163 20.05 -4.36 5.75
C HIS A 163 20.44 -3.82 7.13
N ASP A 164 21.64 -3.22 7.24
CA ASP A 164 22.14 -2.72 8.53
C ASP A 164 21.29 -1.56 9.08
N ASN A 165 20.77 -0.70 8.20
CA ASN A 165 19.86 0.37 8.59
C ASN A 165 18.54 -0.18 9.16
N MET A 166 17.89 -1.10 8.45
CA MET A 166 16.65 -1.73 8.93
C MET A 166 16.89 -2.50 10.21
N LYS A 167 17.96 -3.29 10.27
CA LYS A 167 18.34 -4.05 11.47
C LYS A 167 18.53 -3.15 12.68
N GLN A 168 19.24 -2.03 12.54
CA GLN A 168 19.44 -1.07 13.63
C GLN A 168 18.11 -0.48 14.13
N VAL A 169 17.17 -0.18 13.22
CA VAL A 169 15.85 0.32 13.60
C VAL A 169 15.07 -0.77 14.34
N ILE A 170 15.06 -2.01 13.83
CA ILE A 170 14.37 -3.14 14.47
C ILE A 170 14.92 -3.39 15.87
N GLU A 171 16.24 -3.56 16.01
CA GLU A 171 16.91 -3.81 17.31
C GLU A 171 16.64 -2.70 18.34
N ARG A 172 16.35 -1.48 17.88
CA ARG A 172 16.09 -0.34 18.77
C ARG A 172 14.65 -0.30 19.28
N TYR A 173 13.69 -0.77 18.50
CA TYR A 173 12.25 -0.54 18.77
C TYR A 173 11.47 -1.82 19.03
N TRP A 174 11.90 -2.98 18.54
CA TRP A 174 11.22 -4.23 18.85
C TRP A 174 11.40 -4.57 20.32
N PRO A 175 10.32 -4.89 21.04
CA PRO A 175 10.43 -5.34 22.42
C PRO A 175 11.25 -6.64 22.45
N GLU A 176 12.18 -6.74 23.41
CA GLU A 176 12.78 -8.03 23.73
C GLU A 176 11.64 -8.98 24.13
N GLU A 177 11.61 -10.20 23.57
CA GLU A 177 10.68 -11.21 24.07
C GLU A 177 10.94 -11.37 25.57
N ASP A 178 9.94 -11.07 26.39
CA ASP A 178 9.98 -11.37 27.83
C ASP A 178 10.15 -12.89 27.99
N VAL A 179 11.39 -13.33 28.13
CA VAL A 179 11.81 -14.71 28.43
C VAL A 179 11.40 -15.15 29.84
#